data_AF-A0A8B7AVS2-F1
#
_entry.id   AF-A0A8B7AVS2-F1
#
_cell.length_a   1.000
_cell.length_b   1.000
_cell.length_c   1.000
_cell.angle_alpha   90.00
_cell.angle_beta   90.00
_cell.angle_gamma   90.00
#
_symmetry.space_group_name_H-M   'P 1'
#
loop_
_entity.id
_entity.type
_entity.pdbx_description
1 polymer ?
#
loop_
_entity_poly.entity_id
_entity_poly.type
_entity_poly.pdbx_seq_one_letter_code
_entity_poly.pdbx_strand_id
1 'polypeptide(L)'
;MASEMHMATLPCLSLFLILWSSTPGILGQEFRFGHCRVQGVELQKLRKAFWTVKDTVQAQDHNTSVRLLRKEILQNVSDAESCYFIRSLLKFYLKTVFKNYYNKTTELQILRSFSTLTNNFIVIISKLQPSEENEMFSIIESAHRQFLHFQGAFKQLDTDAALTKAIGEMDILLTWMEKYYQR
;
A
#
# COMPACT_ATOMS: atom_id res chain seq x y z
N MET A 1 66.02 -40.18 -0.30
CA MET A 1 64.93 -39.59 -1.10
C MET A 1 63.74 -39.43 -0.16
N ALA A 2 63.43 -38.18 0.18
CA ALA A 2 62.41 -37.84 1.17
C ALA A 2 61.01 -38.07 0.59
N SER A 3 60.13 -38.63 1.41
CA SER A 3 58.72 -38.86 1.12
C SER A 3 57.95 -37.60 1.53
N GLU A 4 57.44 -36.84 0.57
CA GLU A 4 56.52 -35.72 0.83
C GLU A 4 55.08 -36.24 0.77
N MET A 5 54.46 -36.30 1.96
CA MET A 5 53.06 -36.62 2.13
C MET A 5 52.25 -35.32 2.02
N HIS A 6 51.73 -35.01 0.84
CA HIS A 6 50.83 -33.87 0.67
C HIS A 6 49.46 -34.17 1.27
N MET A 7 49.22 -33.59 2.42
CA MET A 7 47.93 -33.46 3.08
C MET A 7 47.07 -32.46 2.30
N ALA A 8 46.27 -32.97 1.35
CA ALA A 8 45.30 -32.16 0.63
C ALA A 8 44.01 -32.05 1.46
N THR A 9 43.80 -30.84 1.94
CA THR A 9 42.71 -30.30 2.73
C THR A 9 41.33 -30.49 2.08
N LEU A 10 40.32 -30.83 2.89
CA LEU A 10 38.89 -30.82 2.53
C LEU A 10 38.44 -29.44 2.01
N PRO A 11 37.92 -29.31 0.78
CA PRO A 11 37.19 -28.14 0.36
C PRO A 11 35.73 -28.56 0.10
N CYS A 12 35.00 -28.99 1.13
CA CYS A 12 33.60 -29.37 0.97
C CYS A 12 32.63 -28.62 1.90
N LEU A 13 33.12 -27.75 2.78
CA LEU A 13 32.27 -27.00 3.71
C LEU A 13 32.01 -25.54 3.29
N SER A 14 32.73 -24.99 2.31
CA SER A 14 32.53 -23.61 1.86
C SER A 14 31.38 -23.45 0.85
N LEU A 15 30.99 -24.50 0.11
CA LEU A 15 29.89 -24.40 -0.86
C LEU A 15 28.49 -24.43 -0.23
N PHE A 16 28.34 -24.98 0.98
CA PHE A 16 27.02 -25.03 1.65
C PHE A 16 26.59 -23.71 2.30
N LEU A 17 27.51 -22.74 2.48
CA LEU A 17 27.18 -21.44 3.07
C LEU A 17 26.64 -20.42 2.06
N ILE A 18 26.78 -20.68 0.76
CA ILE A 18 26.31 -19.75 -0.30
C ILE A 18 24.84 -20.01 -0.68
N LEU A 19 24.27 -21.15 -0.26
CA LEU A 19 22.87 -21.52 -0.56
C LEU A 19 21.84 -21.11 0.51
N TRP A 20 22.26 -20.43 1.58
CA TRP A 20 21.35 -20.05 2.68
C TRP A 20 21.16 -18.55 2.92
N SER A 21 21.69 -17.67 2.06
CA SER A 21 21.40 -16.22 2.15
C SER A 21 20.33 -15.74 1.18
N SER A 22 19.75 -16.61 0.35
CA SER A 22 18.55 -16.27 -0.40
C SER A 22 17.34 -16.39 0.53
N THR A 23 17.06 -15.34 1.29
CA THR A 23 15.65 -15.07 1.58
C THR A 23 14.94 -15.10 0.22
N PRO A 24 13.79 -15.78 0.06
CA PRO A 24 12.97 -15.58 -1.10
C PRO A 24 12.50 -14.12 -1.05
N GLY A 25 13.32 -13.22 -1.59
CA GLY A 25 12.85 -11.95 -2.06
C GLY A 25 11.68 -12.27 -2.96
N ILE A 26 10.56 -11.59 -2.74
CA ILE A 26 9.34 -11.70 -3.52
C ILE A 26 9.70 -11.25 -4.95
N LEU A 27 10.33 -12.15 -5.70
CA LEU A 27 10.79 -11.92 -7.06
C LEU A 27 9.55 -12.03 -7.95
N GLY A 28 9.15 -10.90 -8.54
CA GLY A 28 8.08 -10.85 -9.55
C GLY A 28 6.81 -10.09 -9.12
N GLN A 29 6.50 -9.99 -7.83
CA GLN A 29 5.28 -9.29 -7.40
C GLN A 29 5.53 -7.79 -7.21
N GLU A 30 4.82 -6.98 -7.98
CA GLU A 30 4.92 -5.52 -7.89
C GLU A 30 3.58 -4.85 -8.25
N PHE A 31 3.34 -3.66 -7.73
CA PHE A 31 2.35 -2.78 -8.32
C PHE A 31 2.98 -1.98 -9.47
N ARG A 32 2.24 -1.83 -10.57
CA ARG A 32 2.55 -0.96 -11.70
C ARG A 32 1.45 0.08 -11.84
N PHE A 33 1.64 1.24 -11.24
CA PHE A 33 0.71 2.37 -11.34
C PHE A 33 1.22 3.30 -12.45
N GLY A 34 0.79 3.11 -13.69
CA GLY A 34 1.36 3.84 -14.83
C GLY A 34 2.88 3.65 -14.89
N HIS A 35 3.62 4.76 -14.81
CA HIS A 35 5.09 4.74 -14.82
C HIS A 35 5.73 4.28 -13.49
N CYS A 36 4.98 4.27 -12.39
CA CYS A 36 5.51 3.95 -11.06
C CYS A 36 5.51 2.43 -10.78
N ARG A 37 6.66 1.91 -10.34
CA ARG A 37 6.83 0.51 -9.92
C ARG A 37 7.03 0.39 -8.42
N VAL A 38 6.23 -0.44 -7.77
CA VAL A 38 6.26 -0.65 -6.31
C VAL A 38 6.49 -2.12 -6.00
N GLN A 39 7.73 -2.47 -5.74
CA GLN A 39 8.16 -3.81 -5.31
C GLN A 39 8.15 -3.96 -3.78
N GLY A 40 8.23 -5.18 -3.28
CA GLY A 40 8.43 -5.45 -1.84
C GLY A 40 7.21 -5.17 -0.96
N VAL A 41 6.02 -5.09 -1.58
CA VAL A 41 4.74 -4.97 -0.88
C VAL A 41 3.84 -6.11 -1.33
N GLU A 42 3.37 -6.90 -0.37
CA GLU A 42 2.49 -8.03 -0.62
C GLU A 42 1.02 -7.61 -0.48
N LEU A 43 0.26 -7.67 -1.58
CA LEU A 43 -1.17 -7.29 -1.55
C LEU A 43 -1.97 -8.16 -0.57
N GLN A 44 -1.63 -9.45 -0.44
CA GLN A 44 -2.31 -10.35 0.50
C GLN A 44 -2.07 -9.97 1.96
N LYS A 45 -0.88 -9.46 2.30
CA LYS A 45 -0.58 -8.93 3.63
C LYS A 45 -1.44 -7.71 3.96
N LEU A 46 -1.62 -6.80 3.01
CA LEU A 46 -2.51 -5.64 3.15
C LEU A 46 -3.97 -6.07 3.36
N ARG A 47 -4.45 -7.01 2.53
CA ARG A 47 -5.81 -7.55 2.64
C ARG A 47 -6.06 -8.23 3.97
N LYS A 48 -5.14 -9.10 4.41
CA LYS A 48 -5.24 -9.81 5.68
C LYS A 48 -5.27 -8.85 6.86
N ALA A 49 -4.42 -7.81 6.83
CA ALA A 49 -4.42 -6.78 7.85
C ALA A 49 -5.79 -6.09 7.94
N PHE A 50 -6.34 -5.62 6.81
CA PHE A 50 -7.65 -4.96 6.83
C PHE A 50 -8.79 -5.93 7.21
N TRP A 51 -8.82 -7.13 6.64
CA TRP A 51 -9.84 -8.16 6.94
C TRP A 51 -9.98 -8.45 8.44
N THR A 52 -8.86 -8.41 9.16
CA THR A 52 -8.82 -8.62 10.62
C THR A 52 -9.70 -7.63 11.40
N VAL A 53 -9.98 -6.45 10.84
CA VAL A 53 -10.71 -5.37 11.53
C VAL A 53 -11.92 -4.88 10.73
N LYS A 54 -12.18 -5.49 9.56
CA LYS A 54 -13.18 -5.05 8.60
C LYS A 54 -14.55 -4.93 9.25
N ASP A 55 -15.04 -6.03 9.82
CA ASP A 55 -16.40 -6.08 10.36
C ASP A 55 -16.55 -5.11 11.53
N THR A 56 -15.53 -5.02 12.41
CA THR A 56 -15.53 -4.08 13.53
C THR A 56 -15.62 -2.62 13.07
N VAL A 57 -14.82 -2.22 12.08
CA VAL A 57 -14.83 -0.83 11.61
C VAL A 57 -16.08 -0.53 10.79
N GLN A 58 -16.50 -1.44 9.90
CA GLN A 58 -17.69 -1.24 9.07
C GLN A 58 -18.97 -1.23 9.91
N ALA A 59 -19.04 -1.96 11.01
CA ALA A 59 -20.17 -1.89 11.94
C ALA A 59 -20.30 -0.52 12.66
N GLN A 60 -19.20 0.23 12.76
CA GLN A 60 -19.20 1.59 13.32
C GLN A 60 -19.58 2.66 12.27
N ASP A 61 -19.65 2.30 10.99
CA ASP A 61 -20.07 3.21 9.92
C ASP A 61 -21.59 3.21 9.77
N HIS A 62 -22.23 4.20 10.39
CA HIS A 62 -23.69 4.36 10.33
C HIS A 62 -24.16 5.16 9.11
N ASN A 63 -23.26 5.71 8.30
CA ASN A 63 -23.65 6.54 7.15
C ASN A 63 -23.70 5.70 5.87
N THR A 64 -24.89 5.23 5.47
CA THR A 64 -25.02 4.44 4.23
C THR A 64 -25.18 5.31 2.98
N SER A 65 -25.45 6.61 3.13
CA SER A 65 -25.74 7.54 2.03
C SER A 65 -24.50 8.08 1.32
N VAL A 66 -23.36 8.19 2.02
CA VAL A 66 -22.13 8.75 1.48
C VAL A 66 -21.14 7.62 1.23
N ARG A 67 -20.60 7.61 0.01
CA ARG A 67 -19.46 6.78 -0.38
C ARG A 67 -18.28 7.67 -0.75
N LEU A 68 -17.12 7.42 -0.16
CA LEU A 68 -15.91 8.23 -0.38
C LEU A 68 -15.19 7.79 -1.65
N LEU A 69 -14.90 6.50 -1.75
CA LEU A 69 -14.28 5.82 -2.89
C LEU A 69 -15.37 5.35 -3.85
N ARG A 70 -15.98 6.32 -4.51
CA ARG A 70 -17.04 6.08 -5.50
C ARG A 70 -16.49 5.39 -6.74
N LYS A 71 -17.32 4.54 -7.36
CA LYS A 71 -16.92 3.79 -8.56
C LYS A 71 -16.54 4.73 -9.70
N GLU A 72 -17.27 5.84 -9.84
CA GLU A 72 -17.07 6.85 -10.88
C GLU A 72 -15.68 7.49 -10.75
N ILE A 73 -15.27 7.86 -9.52
CA ILE A 73 -13.92 8.40 -9.25
C ILE A 73 -12.86 7.37 -9.65
N LEU A 74 -13.01 6.13 -9.17
CA LEU A 74 -12.00 5.07 -9.35
C LEU A 74 -11.91 4.53 -10.78
N GLN A 75 -12.98 4.61 -11.56
CA GLN A 75 -13.01 4.21 -12.97
C GLN A 75 -12.48 5.31 -13.91
N ASN A 76 -12.61 6.57 -13.50
CA ASN A 76 -12.12 7.72 -14.27
C ASN A 76 -10.62 7.97 -14.09
N VAL A 77 -9.94 7.24 -13.20
CA VAL A 77 -8.48 7.26 -13.08
C VAL A 77 -7.89 6.33 -14.15
N SER A 78 -7.26 6.92 -15.16
CA SER A 78 -6.47 6.23 -16.17
C SER A 78 -5.17 5.65 -15.60
N ASP A 79 -4.52 4.76 -16.35
CA ASP A 79 -3.25 4.17 -15.96
C ASP A 79 -2.15 5.23 -15.75
N ALA A 80 -2.05 6.22 -16.62
CA ALA A 80 -1.08 7.32 -16.50
C ALA A 80 -1.32 8.20 -15.27
N GLU A 81 -2.57 8.36 -14.83
CA GLU A 81 -2.94 9.13 -13.63
C GLU A 81 -2.73 8.33 -12.34
N SER A 82 -2.72 7.00 -12.42
CA SER A 82 -2.83 6.11 -11.27
C SER A 82 -1.73 6.34 -10.23
N CYS A 83 -0.47 6.61 -10.64
CA CYS A 83 0.62 6.89 -9.71
C CYS A 83 0.36 8.15 -8.87
N TYR A 84 -0.10 9.23 -9.50
CA TYR A 84 -0.35 10.51 -8.83
C TYR A 84 -1.59 10.44 -7.93
N PHE A 85 -2.64 9.77 -8.41
CA PHE A 85 -3.87 9.57 -7.65
C PHE A 85 -3.60 8.74 -6.38
N ILE A 86 -2.98 7.57 -6.51
CA ILE A 86 -2.73 6.69 -5.36
C ILE A 86 -1.73 7.31 -4.37
N ARG A 87 -0.72 8.04 -4.85
CA ARG A 87 0.18 8.81 -3.99
C ARG A 87 -0.58 9.83 -3.15
N SER A 88 -1.49 10.58 -3.74
CA SER A 88 -2.29 11.60 -3.04
C SER A 88 -3.23 10.96 -2.02
N LEU A 89 -3.89 9.88 -2.42
CA LEU A 89 -4.82 9.14 -1.57
C LEU A 89 -4.10 8.52 -0.36
N LEU A 90 -3.01 7.77 -0.57
CA LEU A 90 -2.27 7.14 0.54
C LEU A 90 -1.64 8.18 1.47
N LYS A 91 -1.16 9.33 0.94
CA LYS A 91 -0.71 10.44 1.80
C LYS A 91 -1.83 10.98 2.68
N PHE A 92 -3.05 11.11 2.16
CA PHE A 92 -4.20 11.52 2.93
C PHE A 92 -4.55 10.48 4.01
N TYR A 93 -4.54 9.19 3.67
CA TYR A 93 -4.76 8.12 4.66
C TYR A 93 -3.74 8.20 5.81
N LEU A 94 -2.44 8.33 5.52
CA LEU A 94 -1.43 8.42 6.57
C LEU A 94 -1.55 9.70 7.42
N LYS A 95 -1.68 10.86 6.77
CA LYS A 95 -1.63 12.16 7.46
C LYS A 95 -2.92 12.54 8.17
N THR A 96 -4.05 12.04 7.68
CA THR A 96 -5.38 12.42 8.14
C THR A 96 -6.13 11.23 8.72
N VAL A 97 -6.31 10.15 7.96
CA VAL A 97 -7.20 9.07 8.41
C VAL A 97 -6.59 8.28 9.58
N PHE A 98 -5.45 7.61 9.37
CA PHE A 98 -4.80 6.81 10.40
C PHE A 98 -4.39 7.65 11.60
N LYS A 99 -3.73 8.81 11.36
CA LYS A 99 -3.28 9.70 12.44
C LYS A 99 -4.40 10.07 13.41
N ASN A 100 -5.58 10.42 12.90
CA ASN A 100 -6.67 10.84 13.78
C ASN A 100 -7.45 9.64 14.34
N TYR A 101 -7.60 8.55 13.58
CA TYR A 101 -8.26 7.35 14.10
C TYR A 101 -7.49 6.72 15.27
N TYR A 102 -6.14 6.74 15.23
CA TYR A 102 -5.30 6.28 16.35
C TYR A 102 -5.64 6.96 17.68
N ASN A 103 -6.09 8.22 17.65
CA ASN A 103 -6.46 8.95 18.86
C ASN A 103 -7.85 8.56 19.40
N LYS A 104 -8.67 7.88 18.58
CA LYS A 104 -10.06 7.50 18.90
C LYS A 104 -10.17 6.09 19.46
N THR A 105 -9.23 5.18 19.14
CA THR A 105 -9.34 3.76 19.50
C THR A 105 -8.19 3.27 20.38
N THR A 106 -8.51 2.42 21.35
CA THR A 106 -7.55 1.68 22.18
C THR A 106 -7.53 0.19 21.88
N GLU A 107 -8.33 -0.26 20.89
CA GLU A 107 -8.44 -1.67 20.53
C GLU A 107 -7.15 -2.19 19.89
N LEU A 108 -6.45 -3.05 20.62
CA LEU A 108 -5.12 -3.54 20.22
C LEU A 108 -5.10 -4.21 18.84
N GLN A 109 -6.18 -4.91 18.46
CA GLN A 109 -6.31 -5.54 17.15
C GLN A 109 -6.39 -4.51 16.02
N ILE A 110 -7.14 -3.42 16.22
CA ILE A 110 -7.19 -2.29 15.29
C ILE A 110 -5.81 -1.65 15.15
N LEU A 111 -5.16 -1.36 16.28
CA LEU A 111 -3.84 -0.74 16.29
C LEU A 111 -2.77 -1.57 15.55
N ARG A 112 -2.77 -2.90 15.73
CA ARG A 112 -1.86 -3.84 15.05
C ARG A 112 -2.13 -3.91 13.54
N SER A 113 -3.40 -3.98 13.15
CA SER A 113 -3.80 -3.96 11.74
C SER A 113 -3.34 -2.66 11.08
N PHE A 114 -3.58 -1.53 11.72
CA PHE A 114 -3.19 -0.22 11.19
C PHE A 114 -1.68 -0.05 11.13
N SER A 115 -0.92 -0.57 12.09
CA SER A 115 0.54 -0.57 12.02
C SER A 115 1.03 -1.34 10.78
N THR A 116 0.40 -2.47 10.46
CA THR A 116 0.72 -3.22 9.25
C THR A 116 0.38 -2.41 7.99
N LEU A 117 -0.81 -1.81 7.93
CA LEU A 117 -1.24 -1.00 6.78
C LEU A 117 -0.36 0.23 6.57
N THR A 118 -0.12 1.02 7.63
CA THR A 118 0.65 2.26 7.57
C THR A 118 2.11 2.01 7.16
N ASN A 119 2.76 0.99 7.72
CA ASN A 119 4.12 0.63 7.34
C ASN A 119 4.23 0.23 5.85
N ASN A 120 3.29 -0.56 5.35
CA ASN A 120 3.27 -0.90 3.93
C ASN A 120 2.95 0.33 3.05
N PHE A 121 2.02 1.19 3.47
CA PHE A 121 1.69 2.42 2.72
C PHE A 121 2.87 3.39 2.65
N ILE A 122 3.70 3.47 3.69
CA ILE A 122 4.95 4.24 3.66
C ILE A 122 5.90 3.69 2.59
N VAL A 123 6.07 2.36 2.52
CA VAL A 123 6.88 1.71 1.48
C VAL A 123 6.30 1.94 0.08
N ILE A 124 4.97 1.92 -0.08
CA ILE A 124 4.35 2.22 -1.37
C ILE A 124 4.66 3.67 -1.76
N ILE A 125 4.37 4.64 -0.89
CA ILE A 125 4.55 6.07 -1.19
C ILE A 125 6.00 6.42 -1.51
N SER A 126 6.98 5.78 -0.85
CA SER A 126 8.40 6.02 -1.13
C SER A 126 8.79 5.64 -2.55
N LYS A 127 8.06 4.70 -3.18
CA LYS A 127 8.28 4.23 -4.56
C LYS A 127 7.37 4.89 -5.60
N LEU A 128 6.37 5.66 -5.17
CA LEU A 128 5.50 6.46 -6.06
C LEU A 128 6.12 7.84 -6.35
N GLN A 129 7.41 7.93 -6.68
CA GLN A 129 8.02 9.21 -7.03
C GLN A 129 7.50 9.66 -8.42
N PRO A 130 7.02 10.92 -8.56
CA PRO A 130 6.77 11.52 -9.87
C PRO A 130 8.04 11.47 -10.72
N SER A 131 7.93 11.20 -12.02
CA SER A 131 9.05 11.44 -12.94
C SER A 131 9.40 12.93 -12.94
N GLU A 132 10.70 13.24 -13.06
CA GLU A 132 11.23 14.61 -13.17
C GLU A 132 11.01 15.21 -14.58
N GLU A 133 10.34 14.47 -15.48
CA GLU A 133 10.13 14.87 -16.86
C GLU A 133 9.03 15.94 -16.98
N ASN A 134 9.38 17.01 -17.67
CA ASN A 134 8.71 18.31 -17.69
C ASN A 134 7.38 18.36 -18.47
N GLU A 135 6.72 17.23 -18.78
CA GLU A 135 5.55 17.20 -19.68
C GLU A 135 4.38 16.31 -19.22
N MET A 136 3.84 16.53 -18.02
CA MET A 136 2.56 15.89 -17.67
C MET A 136 1.67 16.67 -16.71
N PHE A 137 1.69 18.01 -16.79
CA PHE A 137 0.86 18.88 -15.95
C PHE A 137 -0.64 18.51 -16.00
N SER A 138 -1.17 18.22 -17.19
CA SER A 138 -2.58 17.82 -17.38
C SER A 138 -2.94 16.52 -16.65
N ILE A 139 -2.04 15.54 -16.64
CA ILE A 139 -2.26 14.25 -15.96
C ILE A 139 -2.20 14.43 -14.44
N ILE A 140 -1.27 15.24 -13.94
CA ILE A 140 -1.20 15.58 -12.52
C ILE A 140 -2.47 16.29 -12.08
N GLU A 141 -2.93 17.28 -12.85
CA GLU A 141 -4.14 18.05 -12.55
C GLU A 141 -5.39 17.16 -12.55
N SER A 142 -5.53 16.30 -13.56
CA SER A 142 -6.66 15.38 -13.65
C SER A 142 -6.67 14.35 -12.51
N ALA A 143 -5.52 13.74 -12.20
CA ALA A 143 -5.38 12.85 -11.04
C ALA A 143 -5.71 13.57 -9.72
N HIS A 144 -5.28 14.84 -9.58
CA HIS A 144 -5.60 15.66 -8.42
C HIS A 144 -7.10 15.96 -8.32
N ARG A 145 -7.77 16.20 -9.45
CA ARG A 145 -9.23 16.41 -9.51
C ARG A 145 -9.99 15.18 -9.01
N GLN A 146 -9.57 13.97 -9.41
CA GLN A 146 -10.15 12.73 -8.89
C GLN A 146 -9.95 12.60 -7.38
N PHE A 147 -8.75 12.95 -6.88
CA PHE A 147 -8.50 13.00 -5.43
C PHE A 147 -9.38 14.03 -4.70
N LEU A 148 -9.63 15.19 -5.30
CA LEU A 148 -10.50 16.23 -4.72
C LEU A 148 -11.96 15.77 -4.61
N HIS A 149 -12.46 14.92 -5.51
CA HIS A 149 -13.78 14.33 -5.36
C HIS A 149 -13.88 13.45 -4.11
N PHE A 150 -12.87 12.60 -3.87
CA PHE A 150 -12.77 11.81 -2.63
C PHE A 150 -12.68 12.72 -1.41
N GLN A 151 -11.81 13.73 -1.43
CA GLN A 151 -11.62 14.65 -0.31
C GLN A 151 -12.89 15.48 -0.03
N GLY A 152 -13.61 15.87 -1.08
CA GLY A 152 -14.88 16.58 -0.97
C GLY A 152 -15.94 15.74 -0.27
N ALA A 153 -16.09 14.48 -0.67
CA ALA A 153 -17.00 13.54 0.01
C ALA A 153 -16.60 13.31 1.48
N PHE A 154 -15.30 13.22 1.77
CA PHE A 154 -14.80 13.09 3.14
C PHE A 154 -15.19 14.30 4.02
N LYS A 155 -15.09 15.52 3.47
CA LYS A 155 -15.44 16.77 4.17
C LYS A 155 -16.94 16.99 4.37
N GLN A 156 -17.81 16.20 3.72
CA GLN A 156 -19.26 16.27 3.93
C GLN A 156 -19.72 15.58 5.21
N LEU A 157 -18.86 14.75 5.81
CA LEU A 157 -19.15 13.99 7.02
C LEU A 157 -18.56 14.70 8.24
N ASP A 158 -19.13 14.45 9.41
CA ASP A 158 -18.46 14.80 10.67
C ASP A 158 -17.13 14.04 10.78
N THR A 159 -16.20 14.60 11.55
CA THR A 159 -14.82 14.08 11.64
C THR A 159 -14.78 12.58 11.94
N ASP A 160 -15.55 12.12 12.93
CA ASP A 160 -15.48 10.72 13.37
C ASP A 160 -16.11 9.77 12.35
N ALA A 161 -17.25 10.15 11.76
CA ALA A 161 -17.88 9.38 10.68
C ALA A 161 -16.99 9.35 9.43
N ALA A 162 -16.32 10.45 9.09
CA ALA A 162 -15.41 10.52 7.95
C ALA A 162 -14.22 9.57 8.13
N LEU A 163 -13.62 9.55 9.32
CA LEU A 163 -12.51 8.67 9.67
C LEU A 163 -12.93 7.19 9.64
N THR A 164 -14.04 6.85 10.30
CA THR A 164 -14.58 5.49 10.33
C THR A 164 -14.95 5.01 8.93
N LYS A 165 -15.62 5.84 8.13
CA LYS A 165 -15.96 5.51 6.74
C LYS A 165 -14.72 5.31 5.87
N ALA A 166 -13.71 6.19 5.97
CA ALA A 166 -12.48 6.03 5.19
C ALA A 166 -11.75 4.72 5.49
N ILE A 167 -11.63 4.33 6.77
CA ILE A 167 -11.09 3.01 7.10
C ILE A 167 -12.03 1.89 6.62
N GLY A 168 -13.34 2.05 6.81
CA GLY A 168 -14.34 1.05 6.39
C GLY A 168 -14.34 0.77 4.89
N GLU A 169 -14.00 1.75 4.06
CA GLU A 169 -13.90 1.62 2.60
C GLU A 169 -12.50 1.16 2.11
N MET A 170 -11.60 0.75 3.01
CA MET A 170 -10.25 0.29 2.64
C MET A 170 -10.26 -0.94 1.72
N ASP A 171 -11.25 -1.84 1.82
CA ASP A 171 -11.38 -2.96 0.87
C ASP A 171 -11.62 -2.47 -0.57
N ILE A 172 -12.36 -1.37 -0.75
CA ILE A 172 -12.55 -0.73 -2.05
C ILE A 172 -11.20 -0.21 -2.57
N LEU A 173 -10.42 0.45 -1.72
CA LEU A 173 -9.07 0.93 -2.09
C LEU A 173 -8.15 -0.23 -2.50
N LEU A 174 -8.06 -1.28 -1.67
CA LEU A 174 -7.20 -2.44 -1.95
C LEU A 174 -7.65 -3.20 -3.20
N THR A 175 -8.96 -3.26 -3.47
CA THR A 175 -9.51 -3.84 -4.70
C THR A 175 -9.15 -3.00 -5.92
N TRP A 176 -9.18 -1.67 -5.81
CA TRP A 176 -8.71 -0.80 -6.87
C TRP A 176 -7.21 -0.95 -7.13
N MET A 177 -6.40 -1.04 -6.08
CA MET A 177 -4.95 -1.27 -6.20
C MET A 177 -4.61 -2.61 -6.85
N GLU A 178 -5.42 -3.66 -6.64
CA GLU A 178 -5.21 -4.99 -7.25
C GLU A 178 -5.17 -4.94 -8.78
N LYS A 179 -5.91 -4.01 -9.41
CA LYS A 179 -5.88 -3.83 -10.87
C LYS A 179 -4.48 -3.55 -11.41
N TYR A 180 -3.62 -3.00 -10.57
CA TYR A 180 -2.24 -2.62 -10.89
C TYR A 180 -1.23 -3.63 -10.34
N TYR A 181 -1.66 -4.73 -9.73
CA TYR A 181 -0.77 -5.71 -9.11
C TYR A 181 -0.42 -6.83 -10.08
N GLN A 182 0.87 -7.00 -10.35
CA GLN A 182 1.40 -8.07 -11.18
C GLN A 182 1.97 -9.19 -10.29
N ARG A 183 1.74 -10.43 -10.69
CA ARG A 183 2.19 -11.64 -9.99
C ARG A 183 3.27 -12.35 -10.77
#